data_AF-A0A1Y2IG03-F1
#
_entry.id   AF-A0A1Y2IG03-F1
#
_cell.length_a   1.000
_cell.length_b   1.000
_cell.length_c   1.000
_cell.angle_alpha   90.00
_cell.angle_beta   90.00
_cell.angle_gamma   90.00
#
_symmetry.space_group_name_H-M   'P 1'
#
loop_
_entity.id
_entity.type
_entity.pdbx_description
1 polymer ?
#
loop_
_entity_poly.entity_id
_entity_poly.type
_entity_poly.pdbx_seq_one_letter_code
_entity_poly.pdbx_strand_id
1 'polypeptide(L)'
;MNKCADAFTRDFVRSTGKNEVLAIQHETITSGDAVYDIINVETFLLAHVSLPVIDSNTLYRREGFILDRVLNADIYRLRLEGFELVCKFECTQQGQFHPDKHIMRFCERCDNWFHTTCMDTSHDEAPTLRRGSTSSQASIVNIPRDIQRMWDNLLLTPLQRGSPSYNWLLSFELLVLAIRSQELSSGCPPDIRSFIIDHLSLASHLNHSLDMFVQIFLNLRRPDTTYYHCPDCHSVL
;
A
#
# COMPACT_ATOMS: atom_id res chain seq x y z
N MET A 1 19.57 11.38 21.12
CA MET A 1 18.23 11.77 20.62
C MET A 1 18.45 12.87 19.60
N ASN A 2 18.23 12.58 18.31
CA ASN A 2 18.37 13.57 17.24
C ASN A 2 17.37 14.71 17.46
N LYS A 3 17.81 15.96 17.33
CA LYS A 3 16.94 17.12 17.54
C LYS A 3 16.20 17.42 16.24
N CYS A 4 14.89 17.67 16.31
CA CYS A 4 14.10 18.13 15.17
C CYS A 4 14.07 19.67 15.18
N ALA A 5 14.25 20.30 14.02
CA ALA A 5 14.33 21.75 13.88
C ALA A 5 12.98 22.46 14.14
N ASP A 6 11.88 21.76 13.93
CA ASP A 6 10.53 22.29 14.03
C ASP A 6 9.53 21.19 14.46
N ALA A 7 8.31 21.62 14.81
CA ALA A 7 7.26 20.74 15.27
C ALA A 7 6.81 19.74 14.20
N PHE A 8 6.71 20.21 12.96
CA PHE A 8 6.29 19.40 11.83
C PHE A 8 7.23 18.23 11.58
N THR A 9 8.54 18.48 11.53
CA THR A 9 9.57 17.44 11.40
C THR A 9 9.49 16.44 12.55
N ARG A 10 9.29 16.92 13.77
CA ARG A 10 9.18 16.07 14.96
C ARG A 10 7.95 15.16 14.88
N ASP A 11 6.81 15.69 14.44
CA ASP A 11 5.57 14.94 14.35
C ASP A 11 5.64 13.92 13.20
N PHE A 12 6.26 14.29 12.07
CA PHE A 12 6.60 13.35 11.00
C PHE A 12 7.49 12.20 11.51
N VAL A 13 8.59 12.49 12.20
CA VAL A 13 9.50 11.45 12.76
C VAL A 13 8.78 10.58 13.80
N ARG A 14 7.77 11.10 14.50
CA ARG A 14 6.93 10.29 15.41
C ARG A 14 5.93 9.39 14.70
N SER A 15 5.61 9.71 13.44
CA SER A 15 4.67 8.95 12.60
C SER A 15 5.35 7.86 11.77
N THR A 16 6.68 7.75 11.82
CA THR A 16 7.41 6.74 11.03
C THR A 16 7.14 5.34 11.54
N GLY A 17 7.08 4.39 10.61
CA GLY A 17 6.99 2.98 10.96
C GLY A 17 8.27 2.46 11.62
N LYS A 18 8.15 1.36 12.36
CA LYS A 18 9.24 0.72 13.11
C LYS A 18 10.42 0.32 12.22
N ASN A 19 10.14 -0.10 10.99
CA ASN A 19 11.14 -0.51 9.99
C ASN A 19 11.32 0.53 8.88
N GLU A 20 10.77 1.74 9.06
CA GLU A 20 10.93 2.80 8.09
C GLU A 20 12.30 3.46 8.23
N VAL A 21 13.04 3.50 7.13
CA VAL A 21 14.33 4.18 7.02
C VAL A 21 14.11 5.59 6.48
N LEU A 22 14.62 6.59 7.22
CA LEU A 22 14.57 7.99 6.79
C LEU A 22 15.84 8.35 6.01
N ALA A 23 15.67 8.85 4.80
CA ALA A 23 16.76 9.38 4.01
C ALA A 23 17.21 10.73 4.60
N ILE A 24 18.51 10.89 4.79
CA ILE A 24 19.13 12.15 5.21
C ILE A 24 19.95 12.67 4.04
N GLN A 25 19.71 13.91 3.62
CA GLN A 25 20.59 14.58 2.67
C GLN A 25 21.82 15.10 3.41
N HIS A 26 22.85 14.27 3.40
CA HIS A 26 24.16 14.60 3.94
C HIS A 26 25.21 13.75 3.24
N GLU A 27 26.32 14.39 2.84
CA GLU A 27 27.48 13.67 2.31
C GLU A 27 28.38 13.27 3.47
N THR A 28 28.82 12.02 3.47
CA THR A 28 29.81 11.50 4.41
C THR A 28 30.80 10.64 3.65
N ILE A 29 32.04 10.61 4.12
CA ILE A 29 33.11 9.76 3.56
C ILE A 29 33.48 8.76 4.66
N THR A 30 33.45 7.48 4.32
CA THR A 30 33.85 6.39 5.23
C THR A 30 34.74 5.39 4.49
N SER A 31 35.47 4.57 5.23
CA SER A 31 36.25 3.47 4.64
C SER A 31 35.33 2.38 4.10
N GLY A 32 35.72 1.72 3.01
CA GLY A 32 35.02 0.51 2.52
C GLY A 32 34.99 -0.60 3.58
N ASP A 33 36.01 -0.68 4.43
CA ASP A 33 36.08 -1.65 5.54
C ASP A 33 35.03 -1.38 6.63
N ALA A 34 34.39 -0.21 6.62
CA ALA A 34 33.28 0.10 7.52
C ALA A 34 31.94 -0.48 7.02
N VAL A 35 31.88 -1.00 5.78
CA VAL A 35 30.70 -1.65 5.22
C VAL A 35 30.73 -3.13 5.59
N TYR A 36 29.84 -3.53 6.48
CA TYR A 36 29.78 -4.90 6.99
C TYR A 36 28.71 -5.76 6.30
N ASP A 37 27.67 -5.15 5.75
CA ASP A 37 26.53 -5.87 5.15
C ASP A 37 25.78 -5.00 4.13
N ILE A 38 25.06 -5.66 3.22
CA ILE A 38 24.15 -5.03 2.26
C ILE A 38 22.73 -5.31 2.72
N ILE A 39 22.03 -4.25 3.12
CA ILE A 39 20.62 -4.32 3.51
C ILE A 39 19.73 -3.90 2.34
N ASN A 40 18.66 -4.66 2.11
CA ASN A 40 17.62 -4.30 1.14
C ASN A 40 16.62 -3.36 1.82
N VAL A 41 16.36 -2.22 1.18
CA VAL A 41 15.36 -1.24 1.63
C VAL A 41 14.37 -1.04 0.50
N GLU A 42 13.13 -1.49 0.71
CA GLU A 42 12.08 -1.35 -0.28
C GLU A 42 11.57 0.10 -0.34
N THR A 43 11.12 0.53 -1.51
CA THR A 43 10.72 1.92 -1.74
C THR A 43 9.29 1.97 -2.25
N PHE A 44 8.51 2.95 -1.79
CA PHE A 44 7.19 3.20 -2.36
C PHE A 44 6.81 4.68 -2.31
N LEU A 45 5.91 5.08 -3.20
CA LEU A 45 5.34 6.42 -3.30
C LEU A 45 4.09 6.50 -2.42
N LEU A 46 4.02 7.52 -1.55
CA LEU A 46 2.93 7.61 -0.59
C LEU A 46 1.57 7.86 -1.28
N ALA A 47 1.47 8.70 -2.31
CA ALA A 47 0.20 8.95 -2.98
C ALA A 47 -0.19 7.89 -4.03
N HIS A 48 0.74 7.03 -4.46
CA HIS A 48 0.53 6.13 -5.61
C HIS A 48 0.53 4.67 -5.21
N VAL A 49 -0.22 3.84 -5.91
CA VAL A 49 -0.18 2.38 -5.74
C VAL A 49 1.17 1.83 -6.22
N SER A 50 2.04 1.47 -5.29
CA SER A 50 3.46 1.18 -5.55
C SER A 50 4.14 0.30 -4.48
N LEU A 51 3.49 0.02 -3.36
CA LEU A 51 4.07 -0.73 -2.26
C LEU A 51 4.09 -2.23 -2.59
N PRO A 52 5.27 -2.87 -2.68
CA PRO A 52 5.35 -4.33 -2.75
C PRO A 52 4.89 -4.97 -1.44
N VAL A 53 4.63 -6.26 -1.48
CA VAL A 53 4.35 -7.06 -0.29
C VAL A 53 5.62 -7.13 0.55
N ILE A 54 5.51 -6.66 1.79
CA ILE A 54 6.58 -6.66 2.77
C ILE A 54 6.16 -7.42 4.05
N ASP A 55 7.13 -7.87 4.83
CA ASP A 55 6.91 -8.54 6.11
C ASP A 55 7.25 -7.64 7.31
N SER A 56 7.18 -8.21 8.52
CA SER A 56 7.49 -7.49 9.77
C SER A 56 8.97 -7.13 9.95
N ASN A 57 9.87 -7.58 9.07
CA ASN A 57 11.32 -7.38 9.17
C ASN A 57 11.88 -6.59 7.98
N THR A 58 11.10 -6.43 6.92
CA THR A 58 11.46 -5.68 5.73
C THR A 58 11.66 -4.22 6.10
N LEU A 59 12.85 -3.70 5.80
CA LEU A 59 13.11 -2.26 5.83
C LEU A 59 12.49 -1.61 4.60
N TYR A 60 11.90 -0.44 4.78
CA TYR A 60 11.33 0.32 3.68
C TYR A 60 11.53 1.83 3.85
N ARG A 61 11.34 2.59 2.79
CA ARG A 61 11.30 4.06 2.82
C ARG A 61 10.17 4.59 1.95
N ARG A 62 9.54 5.67 2.39
CA ARG A 62 8.66 6.48 1.54
C ARG A 62 9.50 7.40 0.67
N GLU A 63 9.29 7.37 -0.63
CA GLU A 63 9.92 8.32 -1.54
C GLU A 63 9.35 9.72 -1.34
N GLY A 64 10.19 10.74 -1.57
CA GLY A 64 9.83 12.15 -1.38
C GLY A 64 10.08 12.71 0.03
N PHE A 65 10.40 11.88 1.03
CA PHE A 65 10.65 12.32 2.41
C PHE A 65 12.16 12.30 2.71
N ILE A 66 12.78 13.47 2.62
CA ILE A 66 14.23 13.65 2.86
C ILE A 66 14.44 14.61 4.03
N LEU A 67 15.29 14.23 4.97
CA LEU A 67 15.71 15.08 6.08
C LEU A 67 16.98 15.85 5.72
N ASP A 68 16.93 17.17 5.83
CA ASP A 68 18.10 18.05 5.74
C ASP A 68 18.75 18.20 7.11
N ARG A 69 20.07 18.07 7.14
CA ARG A 69 20.87 18.40 8.34
C ARG A 69 21.05 19.90 8.45
N VAL A 70 20.62 20.49 9.55
CA VAL A 70 20.62 21.94 9.78
C VAL A 70 21.95 22.39 10.40
N LEU A 71 22.63 23.32 9.72
CA LEU A 71 23.85 24.01 10.21
C LEU A 71 24.98 23.07 10.68
N ASN A 72 25.13 21.89 10.06
CA ASN A 72 26.06 20.82 10.46
C ASN A 72 25.89 20.32 11.92
N ALA A 73 24.84 20.74 12.61
CA ALA A 73 24.47 20.20 13.92
C ALA A 73 23.69 18.88 13.74
N ASP A 74 23.53 18.11 14.83
CA ASP A 74 22.64 16.94 14.85
C ASP A 74 21.17 17.36 15.01
N ILE A 75 20.78 18.34 14.19
CA ILE A 75 19.45 18.92 14.09
C ILE A 75 18.96 18.65 12.67
N TYR A 76 17.76 18.07 12.53
CA TYR A 76 17.20 17.69 11.25
C TYR A 76 15.90 18.43 10.97
N ARG A 77 15.68 18.78 9.70
CA ARG A 77 14.45 19.35 9.18
C ARG A 77 13.94 18.50 8.02
N LEU A 78 12.66 18.19 8.00
CA LEU A 78 12.04 17.57 6.84
C LEU A 78 11.95 18.58 5.69
N ARG A 79 12.45 18.20 4.52
CA ARG A 79 12.28 18.99 3.31
C ARG A 79 10.81 18.92 2.88
N LEU A 80 10.19 20.09 2.73
CA LEU A 80 8.76 20.20 2.37
C LEU A 80 8.52 20.11 0.85
N GLU A 81 9.55 20.30 0.05
CA GLU A 81 9.48 20.14 -1.41
C GLU A 81 9.23 18.67 -1.77
N GLY A 82 8.16 18.39 -2.51
CA GLY A 82 7.77 17.03 -2.89
C GLY A 82 7.04 16.24 -1.81
N PHE A 83 6.65 16.88 -0.70
CA PHE A 83 5.87 16.26 0.35
C PHE A 83 4.43 16.00 -0.13
N GLU A 84 4.10 14.74 -0.39
CA GLU A 84 2.75 14.34 -0.77
C GLU A 84 1.91 13.97 0.46
N LEU A 85 0.81 14.70 0.65
CA LEU A 85 -0.22 14.35 1.62
C LEU A 85 -1.23 13.38 1.01
N VAL A 86 -1.63 12.39 1.79
CA VAL A 86 -2.75 11.50 1.48
C VAL A 86 -3.98 11.93 2.28
N CYS A 87 -5.17 11.44 1.95
CA CYS A 87 -6.41 11.71 2.69
C CYS A 87 -6.61 13.22 2.95
N LYS A 88 -6.99 13.99 1.92
CA LYS A 88 -7.00 15.45 1.96
C LYS A 88 -8.29 16.06 2.54
N PHE A 89 -9.44 15.41 2.35
CA PHE A 89 -10.75 15.91 2.80
C PHE A 89 -11.04 15.48 4.25
N GLU A 90 -11.37 16.46 5.11
CA GLU A 90 -11.77 16.28 6.53
C GLU A 90 -10.94 15.30 7.36
N CYS A 91 -9.65 15.19 7.02
CA CYS A 91 -8.78 14.19 7.59
C CYS A 91 -8.35 14.57 9.01
N THR A 92 -8.80 13.76 9.97
CA THR A 92 -8.40 13.89 11.38
C THR A 92 -6.90 13.69 11.61
N GLN A 93 -6.21 13.06 10.65
CA GLN A 93 -4.77 12.80 10.68
C GLN A 93 -3.95 13.84 9.91
N GLN A 94 -4.55 14.96 9.47
CA GLN A 94 -3.87 16.04 8.73
C GLN A 94 -3.13 15.54 7.49
N GLY A 95 -3.65 14.48 6.88
CA GLY A 95 -3.09 13.78 5.74
C GLY A 95 -1.78 13.02 5.97
N GLN A 96 -1.37 12.86 7.24
CA GLN A 96 -0.22 12.05 7.61
C GLN A 96 -0.58 10.56 7.64
N PHE A 97 0.30 9.74 7.10
CA PHE A 97 0.19 8.29 7.17
C PHE A 97 1.19 7.74 8.19
N HIS A 98 0.69 6.94 9.14
CA HIS A 98 1.50 6.17 10.07
C HIS A 98 1.46 4.68 9.68
N PRO A 99 2.51 4.14 9.05
CA PRO A 99 2.50 2.80 8.45
C PRO A 99 2.03 1.65 9.34
N ASP A 100 2.41 1.67 10.61
CA ASP A 100 2.11 0.58 11.56
C ASP A 100 0.76 0.75 12.29
N LYS A 101 0.09 1.90 12.13
CA LYS A 101 -1.14 2.21 12.87
C LYS A 101 -2.34 2.47 11.97
N HIS A 102 -2.10 3.07 10.82
CA HIS A 102 -3.14 3.49 9.91
C HIS A 102 -3.44 2.38 8.92
N ILE A 103 -4.72 2.13 8.71
CA ILE A 103 -5.21 1.35 7.58
C ILE A 103 -5.74 2.33 6.55
N MET A 104 -5.30 2.20 5.30
CA MET A 104 -5.73 3.07 4.22
C MET A 104 -6.44 2.31 3.12
N ARG A 105 -7.41 2.97 2.49
CA ARG A 105 -8.13 2.51 1.29
C ARG A 105 -7.77 3.39 0.11
N PHE A 106 -7.53 2.77 -1.03
CA PHE A 106 -7.34 3.50 -2.28
C PHE A 106 -8.64 3.57 -3.06
N CYS A 107 -8.96 4.76 -3.57
CA CYS A 107 -10.06 4.98 -4.50
C CYS A 107 -9.51 5.04 -5.92
N GLU A 108 -9.79 4.04 -6.76
CA GLU A 108 -9.36 4.03 -8.17
C GLU A 108 -10.06 5.09 -9.03
N ARG A 109 -11.18 5.66 -8.57
CA ARG A 109 -11.92 6.68 -9.33
C ARG A 109 -11.30 8.07 -9.21
N CYS A 110 -10.89 8.46 -7.99
CA CYS A 110 -10.27 9.76 -7.74
C CYS A 110 -8.76 9.67 -7.49
N ASP A 111 -8.18 8.46 -7.63
CA ASP A 111 -6.75 8.20 -7.52
C ASP A 111 -6.14 8.67 -6.18
N ASN A 112 -6.89 8.49 -5.09
CA ASN A 112 -6.49 8.98 -3.75
C ASN A 112 -6.55 7.88 -2.69
N TRP A 113 -5.62 7.97 -1.74
CA TRP A 113 -5.63 7.20 -0.49
C TRP A 113 -6.41 7.92 0.60
N PHE A 114 -7.21 7.17 1.35
CA PHE A 114 -7.98 7.65 2.50
C PHE A 114 -7.74 6.76 3.71
N HIS A 115 -7.67 7.36 4.90
CA HIS A 115 -7.69 6.59 6.15
C HIS A 115 -9.07 5.96 6.33
N THR A 116 -9.14 4.69 6.74
CA THR A 116 -10.43 4.04 7.03
C THR A 116 -11.22 4.77 8.11
N THR A 117 -10.53 5.43 9.05
CA THR A 117 -11.15 6.25 10.12
C THR A 117 -11.71 7.59 9.63
N CYS A 118 -11.38 8.00 8.40
CA CYS A 118 -11.89 9.22 7.77
C CYS A 118 -12.96 8.92 6.70
N MET A 119 -13.43 7.67 6.63
CA MET A 119 -14.44 7.25 5.66
C MET A 119 -15.66 6.68 6.38
N ASP A 120 -16.83 6.94 5.83
CA ASP A 120 -18.07 6.31 6.30
C ASP A 120 -18.14 4.88 5.81
N THR A 121 -18.59 3.97 6.68
CA THR A 121 -18.81 2.57 6.34
C THR A 121 -19.99 2.46 5.37
N SER A 122 -19.81 1.69 4.29
CA SER A 122 -20.88 1.35 3.35
C SER A 122 -21.59 0.06 3.74
N HIS A 123 -22.90 0.00 3.49
CA HIS A 123 -23.70 -1.22 3.58
C HIS A 123 -23.62 -2.09 2.31
N ASP A 124 -22.87 -1.66 1.31
CA ASP A 124 -22.67 -2.43 0.08
C ASP A 124 -21.95 -3.74 0.36
N GLU A 125 -22.27 -4.80 -0.39
CA GLU A 125 -21.59 -6.09 -0.31
C GLU A 125 -20.31 -6.16 -1.18
N ALA A 126 -19.99 -5.06 -1.86
CA ALA A 126 -18.89 -4.95 -2.81
C ALA A 126 -18.22 -3.57 -2.71
N PRO A 127 -16.96 -3.42 -3.16
CA PRO A 127 -16.33 -2.11 -3.27
C PRO A 127 -17.21 -1.15 -4.09
N THR A 128 -17.38 0.07 -3.59
CA THR A 128 -18.07 1.19 -4.28
C THR A 128 -17.39 1.60 -5.60
N LEU A 129 -16.16 1.14 -5.83
CA LEU A 129 -15.39 1.37 -7.04
C LEU A 129 -15.93 0.51 -8.20
N ARG A 130 -16.38 1.24 -9.23
CA ARG A 130 -16.91 0.80 -10.53
C ARG A 130 -17.16 -0.71 -10.72
N ARG A 131 -18.46 -1.04 -10.70
CA ARG A 131 -19.05 -1.92 -11.73
C ARG A 131 -18.87 -1.27 -13.11
N GLY A 132 -17.71 -1.47 -13.71
CA GLY A 132 -17.46 -1.15 -15.11
C GLY A 132 -17.80 -2.35 -15.99
N SER A 133 -18.90 -2.23 -16.74
CA SER A 133 -19.38 -3.08 -17.85
C SER A 133 -19.69 -4.54 -17.53
N THR A 134 -20.97 -4.92 -17.41
CA THR A 134 -21.76 -5.48 -18.54
C THR A 134 -20.96 -6.45 -19.41
N SER A 135 -21.13 -7.75 -19.13
CA SER A 135 -21.28 -8.84 -20.10
C SER A 135 -20.54 -8.71 -21.45
N SER A 136 -19.82 -9.79 -21.80
CA SER A 136 -19.57 -10.26 -23.19
C SER A 136 -18.25 -9.90 -23.87
N GLN A 137 -17.14 -10.28 -23.27
CA GLN A 137 -16.28 -11.21 -24.01
C GLN A 137 -16.29 -12.50 -23.24
N ALA A 138 -17.19 -13.40 -23.63
CA ALA A 138 -17.13 -14.77 -23.16
C ALA A 138 -15.75 -15.29 -23.51
N SER A 139 -14.87 -15.41 -22.51
CA SER A 139 -13.67 -16.22 -22.65
C SER A 139 -14.14 -17.55 -23.24
N ILE A 140 -13.63 -17.89 -24.42
CA ILE A 140 -13.95 -19.15 -25.14
C ILE A 140 -13.61 -20.37 -24.26
N VAL A 141 -12.83 -20.14 -23.20
CA VAL A 141 -12.47 -21.10 -22.17
C VAL A 141 -13.63 -21.31 -21.20
N ASN A 142 -14.11 -22.54 -21.14
CA ASN A 142 -15.08 -22.97 -20.14
C ASN A 142 -14.39 -23.08 -18.76
N ILE A 143 -14.50 -22.03 -17.94
CA ILE A 143 -13.88 -21.96 -16.62
C ILE A 143 -14.79 -22.67 -15.60
N PRO A 144 -14.26 -23.61 -14.79
CA PRO A 144 -15.03 -24.24 -13.73
C PRO A 144 -15.66 -23.22 -12.77
N ARG A 145 -16.91 -23.46 -12.33
CA ARG A 145 -17.67 -22.51 -11.49
C ARG A 145 -16.98 -22.16 -10.18
N ASP A 146 -16.26 -23.10 -9.60
CA ASP A 146 -15.48 -22.91 -8.37
C ASP A 146 -14.29 -21.97 -8.57
N ILE A 147 -13.63 -22.05 -9.74
CA ILE A 147 -12.57 -21.13 -10.15
C ILE A 147 -13.15 -19.74 -10.41
N GLN A 148 -14.25 -19.65 -11.18
CA GLN A 148 -14.92 -18.36 -11.42
C GLN A 148 -15.32 -17.68 -10.10
N ARG A 149 -15.94 -18.41 -9.18
CA ARG A 149 -16.30 -17.87 -7.86
C ARG A 149 -15.08 -17.45 -7.05
N MET A 150 -13.95 -18.16 -7.17
CA MET A 150 -12.70 -17.72 -6.54
C MET A 150 -12.26 -16.37 -7.11
N TRP A 151 -12.27 -16.23 -8.43
CA TRP A 151 -11.92 -14.98 -9.11
C TRP A 151 -12.83 -13.82 -8.71
N ASP A 152 -14.15 -14.03 -8.73
CA ASP A 152 -15.14 -13.02 -8.33
C ASP A 152 -14.87 -12.50 -6.91
N ASN A 153 -14.47 -13.38 -5.99
CA ASN A 153 -14.11 -12.98 -4.63
C ASN A 153 -12.82 -12.16 -4.57
N LEU A 154 -11.84 -12.45 -5.43
CA LEU A 154 -10.60 -11.69 -5.49
C LEU A 154 -10.85 -10.27 -6.00
N LEU A 155 -11.77 -10.10 -6.96
CA LEU A 155 -12.17 -8.79 -7.48
C LEU A 155 -12.77 -7.87 -6.40
N LEU A 156 -13.44 -8.47 -5.40
CA LEU A 156 -14.01 -7.75 -4.26
C LEU A 156 -12.96 -7.32 -3.22
N THR A 157 -11.73 -7.81 -3.32
CA THR A 157 -10.67 -7.46 -2.38
C THR A 157 -10.34 -5.97 -2.51
N PRO A 158 -10.37 -5.19 -1.43
CA PRO A 158 -10.08 -3.76 -1.49
C PRO A 158 -8.58 -3.48 -1.65
N LEU A 159 -8.25 -2.41 -2.38
CA LEU A 159 -6.89 -1.86 -2.38
C LEU A 159 -6.60 -1.24 -1.01
N GLN A 160 -5.64 -1.81 -0.28
CA GLN A 160 -5.40 -1.52 1.13
C GLN A 160 -3.91 -1.40 1.44
N ARG A 161 -3.58 -0.46 2.32
CA ARG A 161 -2.31 -0.45 3.08
C ARG A 161 -2.57 -0.67 4.55
N GLY A 162 -1.70 -1.43 5.20
CA GLY A 162 -1.89 -1.89 6.57
C GLY A 162 -2.90 -3.04 6.61
N SER A 163 -3.04 -3.67 7.77
CA SER A 163 -4.02 -4.73 7.99
C SER A 163 -4.49 -4.73 9.43
N PRO A 164 -5.75 -5.04 9.73
CA PRO A 164 -6.20 -5.24 11.11
C PRO A 164 -5.57 -6.49 11.75
N SER A 165 -5.13 -7.46 10.95
CA SER A 165 -4.57 -8.73 11.43
C SER A 165 -3.06 -8.67 11.68
N TYR A 166 -2.39 -7.61 11.23
CA TYR A 166 -0.93 -7.49 11.27
C TYR A 166 -0.54 -6.11 11.78
N ASN A 167 0.41 -6.06 12.72
CA ASN A 167 0.91 -4.81 13.31
C ASN A 167 2.10 -4.21 12.55
N TRP A 168 2.21 -4.53 11.27
CA TRP A 168 3.18 -3.96 10.33
C TRP A 168 2.47 -3.57 9.04
N LEU A 169 3.16 -2.75 8.24
CA LEU A 169 2.68 -2.31 6.94
C LEU A 169 2.60 -3.50 5.96
N LEU A 170 1.44 -4.14 5.85
CA LEU A 170 1.15 -5.14 4.82
C LEU A 170 0.28 -4.52 3.71
N SER A 171 0.61 -4.79 2.45
CA SER A 171 -0.19 -4.39 1.29
C SER A 171 -0.12 -5.45 0.20
N PHE A 172 -1.21 -5.62 -0.53
CA PHE A 172 -1.31 -6.42 -1.77
C PHE A 172 -1.77 -5.53 -2.93
N GLU A 173 -1.54 -4.22 -2.84
CA GLU A 173 -2.14 -3.23 -3.73
C GLU A 173 -1.80 -3.43 -5.21
N LEU A 174 -0.55 -3.82 -5.52
CA LEU A 174 -0.13 -4.11 -6.89
C LEU A 174 -0.83 -5.36 -7.46
N LEU A 175 -0.98 -6.41 -6.64
CA LEU A 175 -1.68 -7.63 -7.07
C LEU A 175 -3.18 -7.38 -7.31
N VAL A 176 -3.83 -6.63 -6.41
CA VAL A 176 -5.26 -6.31 -6.56
C VAL A 176 -5.50 -5.46 -7.81
N LEU A 177 -4.62 -4.49 -8.12
CA LEU A 177 -4.68 -3.75 -9.38
C LEU A 177 -4.51 -4.67 -10.58
N ALA A 178 -3.55 -5.59 -10.55
CA ALA A 178 -3.33 -6.55 -11.63
C ALA A 178 -4.57 -7.44 -11.86
N ILE A 179 -5.21 -7.93 -10.79
CA ILE A 179 -6.46 -8.72 -10.87
C ILE A 179 -7.57 -7.93 -11.57
N ARG A 180 -7.77 -6.66 -11.19
CA ARG A 180 -8.80 -5.80 -11.81
C ARG A 180 -8.49 -5.48 -13.27
N SER A 181 -7.22 -5.24 -13.59
CA SER A 181 -6.76 -5.04 -14.97
C SER A 181 -6.95 -6.30 -15.83
N GLN A 182 -6.71 -7.47 -15.26
CA GLN A 182 -6.93 -8.76 -15.92
C GLN A 182 -8.42 -8.97 -16.24
N GLU A 183 -9.31 -8.69 -15.28
CA GLU A 183 -10.76 -8.80 -15.50
C GLU A 183 -11.22 -7.88 -16.64
N LEU A 184 -10.77 -6.62 -16.65
CA LEU A 184 -11.15 -5.65 -17.67
C LEU A 184 -10.64 -6.01 -19.07
N SER A 185 -9.50 -6.70 -19.17
CA SER A 185 -8.85 -6.99 -20.45
C SER A 185 -9.23 -8.34 -21.03
N SER A 186 -9.35 -9.37 -20.18
CA SER A 186 -9.42 -10.77 -20.61
C SER A 186 -10.33 -11.64 -19.72
N GLY A 187 -10.94 -11.07 -18.69
CA GLY A 187 -11.75 -11.81 -17.71
C GLY A 187 -10.92 -12.76 -16.81
N CYS A 188 -11.60 -13.72 -16.19
CA CYS A 188 -10.97 -14.73 -15.33
C CYS A 188 -9.90 -15.54 -16.07
N PRO A 189 -8.66 -15.64 -15.54
CA PRO A 189 -7.63 -16.50 -16.11
C PRO A 189 -7.94 -17.99 -15.87
N PRO A 190 -7.42 -18.91 -16.73
CA PRO A 190 -7.64 -20.34 -16.58
C PRO A 190 -6.95 -20.94 -15.34
N ASP A 191 -5.86 -20.32 -14.88
CA ASP A 191 -5.15 -20.67 -13.65
C ASP A 191 -4.92 -19.42 -12.80
N ILE A 192 -5.77 -19.25 -11.79
CA ILE A 192 -5.72 -18.12 -10.85
C ILE A 192 -4.44 -18.17 -10.00
N ARG A 193 -3.95 -19.36 -9.63
CA ARG A 193 -2.79 -19.48 -8.76
C ARG A 193 -1.53 -19.05 -9.51
N SER A 194 -1.35 -19.54 -10.72
CA SER A 194 -0.25 -19.11 -11.59
C SER A 194 -0.31 -17.61 -11.85
N PHE A 195 -1.50 -17.06 -12.14
CA PHE A 195 -1.68 -15.62 -12.28
C PHE A 195 -1.23 -14.84 -11.04
N ILE A 196 -1.64 -15.27 -9.83
CA ILE A 196 -1.24 -14.62 -8.57
C ILE A 196 0.27 -14.69 -8.40
N ILE A 197 0.89 -15.85 -8.63
CA ILE A 197 2.34 -16.03 -8.51
C ILE A 197 3.09 -15.06 -9.44
N ASP A 198 2.65 -14.93 -10.69
CA ASP A 198 3.30 -14.10 -11.69
C ASP A 198 3.18 -12.59 -11.39
N HIS A 199 2.13 -12.18 -10.67
CA HIS A 199 1.83 -10.77 -10.38
C HIS A 199 2.07 -10.38 -8.92
N LEU A 200 2.45 -11.31 -8.04
CA LEU A 200 2.75 -11.00 -6.65
C LEU A 200 4.12 -10.31 -6.55
N SER A 201 4.10 -8.99 -6.44
CA SER A 201 5.30 -8.20 -6.22
C SER A 201 5.71 -8.29 -4.75
N LEU A 202 6.73 -9.11 -4.46
CA LEU A 202 7.33 -9.25 -3.13
C LEU A 202 8.56 -8.35 -3.00
N ALA A 203 8.88 -7.94 -1.77
CA ALA A 203 10.21 -7.47 -1.45
C ALA A 203 11.26 -8.50 -1.90
N SER A 204 12.38 -8.02 -2.41
CA SER A 204 13.42 -8.83 -3.07
C SER A 204 13.89 -10.03 -2.22
N HIS A 205 14.02 -9.83 -0.91
CA HIS A 205 14.47 -10.86 0.03
C HIS A 205 13.37 -11.88 0.40
N LEU A 206 12.10 -11.63 0.08
CA LEU A 206 10.96 -12.48 0.43
C LEU A 206 10.58 -13.52 -0.63
N ASN A 207 11.31 -13.60 -1.74
CA ASN A 207 11.05 -14.55 -2.83
C ASN A 207 10.98 -16.02 -2.34
N HIS A 208 11.76 -16.38 -1.34
CA HIS A 208 11.75 -17.71 -0.72
C HIS A 208 10.45 -18.01 0.05
N SER A 209 9.67 -16.98 0.37
CA SER A 209 8.41 -17.03 1.12
C SER A 209 7.18 -16.81 0.22
N LEU A 210 7.32 -16.94 -1.10
CA LEU A 210 6.26 -16.71 -2.08
C LEU A 210 4.97 -17.46 -1.75
N ASP A 211 5.05 -18.78 -1.55
CA ASP A 211 3.86 -19.59 -1.26
C ASP A 211 3.14 -19.15 0.01
N MET A 212 3.87 -18.69 1.03
CA MET A 212 3.29 -18.16 2.26
C MET A 212 2.43 -16.93 1.96
N PHE A 213 2.93 -15.97 1.19
CA PHE A 213 2.19 -14.76 0.86
C PHE A 213 1.02 -15.00 -0.10
N VAL A 214 1.16 -15.95 -1.04
CA VAL A 214 0.03 -16.44 -1.84
C VAL A 214 -1.06 -16.99 -0.93
N GLN A 215 -0.70 -17.81 0.07
CA GLN A 215 -1.68 -18.33 1.03
C GLN A 215 -2.27 -17.24 1.91
N ILE A 216 -1.49 -16.28 2.39
CA ILE A 216 -2.00 -15.12 3.15
C ILE A 216 -3.06 -14.41 2.30
N PHE A 217 -2.74 -14.05 1.05
CA PHE A 217 -3.66 -13.36 0.16
C PHE A 217 -4.94 -14.17 -0.09
N LEU A 218 -4.82 -15.46 -0.42
CA LEU A 218 -5.97 -16.34 -0.64
C LEU A 218 -6.80 -16.58 0.63
N ASN A 219 -6.19 -16.48 1.81
CA ASN A 219 -6.84 -16.65 3.10
C ASN A 219 -7.37 -15.35 3.71
N LEU A 220 -7.15 -14.19 3.10
CA LEU A 220 -7.86 -12.94 3.43
C LEU A 220 -9.39 -13.06 3.19
N ARG A 221 -9.89 -14.24 2.82
CA ARG A 221 -11.30 -14.58 2.60
C ARG A 221 -12.18 -14.41 3.87
N ARG A 222 -13.27 -13.63 3.69
CA ARG A 222 -14.57 -13.60 4.41
C ARG A 222 -14.79 -12.44 5.42
N PRO A 223 -16.06 -12.24 5.85
CA PRO A 223 -16.99 -11.16 5.48
C PRO A 223 -16.77 -9.82 6.22
N ASP A 224 -15.69 -9.68 7.00
CA ASP A 224 -15.42 -8.46 7.78
C ASP A 224 -14.71 -7.39 6.95
N THR A 225 -14.78 -7.51 5.62
CA THR A 225 -14.32 -6.45 4.74
C THR A 225 -15.34 -5.33 4.82
N THR A 226 -15.17 -4.47 5.82
CA THR A 226 -15.90 -3.21 5.90
C THR A 226 -15.60 -2.43 4.62
N TYR A 227 -16.63 -2.23 3.81
CA TYR A 227 -16.57 -1.33 2.68
C TYR A 227 -16.80 0.08 3.15
N TYR A 228 -16.30 1.04 2.38
CA TYR A 228 -16.35 2.44 2.73
C TYR A 228 -16.81 3.27 1.53
N HIS A 229 -17.50 4.36 1.83
CA HIS A 229 -17.84 5.38 0.87
C HIS A 229 -16.60 6.26 0.62
N CYS A 230 -16.28 6.51 -0.65
CA CYS A 230 -15.19 7.42 -0.98
C CYS A 230 -15.62 8.87 -0.74
N PRO A 231 -14.94 9.63 0.15
CA PRO A 231 -15.32 11.00 0.48
C PRO A 231 -15.36 11.94 -0.75
N ASP A 232 -14.39 11.80 -1.65
CA ASP A 232 -14.27 12.67 -2.83
C ASP A 232 -15.24 12.30 -3.96
N CYS A 233 -15.71 11.04 -4.01
CA CYS A 233 -16.58 10.57 -5.09
C CYS A 233 -18.07 10.62 -4.76
N HIS A 234 -18.43 10.72 -3.48
CA HIS A 234 -19.82 10.82 -3.03
C HIS A 234 -20.42 12.22 -3.19
N SER A 235 -19.59 13.26 -3.23
CA SER A 235 -20.01 14.66 -3.39
C SER A 235 -20.42 15.07 -4.81
N VAL A 236 -20.51 14.11 -5.76
CA VAL A 236 -20.82 14.35 -7.19
C VAL A 236 -22.12 13.66 -7.62
N LEU A 237 -23.11 13.57 -6.73
CA LEU A 237 -24.49 13.15 -7.06
C LEU A 237 -25.49 14.25 -6.76
#